data_AF-A0A1I0CS21-F1
#
_entry.id   AF-A0A1I0CS21-F1
#
_cell.length_a   1.000
_cell.length_b   1.000
_cell.length_c   1.000
_cell.angle_alpha   90.00
_cell.angle_beta   90.00
_cell.angle_gamma   90.00
#
_symmetry.space_group_name_H-M   'P 1'
#
loop_
_entity.id
_entity.type
_entity.pdbx_description
1 polymer ?
#
loop_
_entity_poly.entity_id
_entity_poly.type
_entity_poly.pdbx_seq_one_letter_code
_entity_poly.pdbx_strand_id
1 'polypeptide(L)' 'MEDQALIEQAIDKAFEAQVKGIYQALSQNIVIAAGDEAKLADAKEKFTLAIAHAKQVKAAAQSSL' A
#
# COMPACT_ATOMS: atom_id res chain seq x y z
N MET A 1 18.02 -15.37 16.68
CA MET A 1 17.18 -14.31 17.29
C MET A 1 17.49 -12.92 16.71
N GLU A 2 18.71 -12.65 16.24
CA GLU A 2 19.04 -11.40 15.53
C GLU A 2 18.48 -11.35 14.10
N ASP A 3 18.55 -12.48 13.37
CA ASP A 3 18.06 -12.57 11.97
C ASP A 3 16.54 -12.35 11.84
N GLN A 4 15.74 -12.83 12.79
CA GLN A 4 14.29 -12.64 12.77
C GLN A 4 13.92 -11.16 12.89
N ALA A 5 14.57 -10.43 13.81
CA ALA A 5 14.34 -9.00 13.98
C ALA A 5 14.73 -8.20 12.72
N LEU A 6 15.80 -8.61 12.02
CA LEU A 6 16.18 -8.01 10.74
C LEU A 6 15.13 -8.27 9.65
N ILE A 7 14.56 -9.48 9.58
CA ILE A 7 13.52 -9.82 8.61
C ILE A 7 12.22 -9.05 8.90
N GLU A 8 11.80 -8.95 10.17
CA GLU A 8 10.64 -8.16 10.57
C GLU A 8 10.79 -6.69 10.14
N GLN A 9 11.95 -6.08 10.40
CA GLN A 9 12.24 -4.71 9.96
C GLN A 9 12.23 -4.56 8.43
N ALA A 10 12.71 -5.57 7.69
CA ALA A 10 12.68 -5.54 6.23
C ALA A 10 11.24 -5.60 5.70
N ILE A 11 10.39 -6.43 6.30
CA ILE A 11 8.96 -6.52 5.96
C ILE A 11 8.25 -5.18 6.23
N ASP A 12 8.53 -4.55 7.38
CA ASP A 12 7.95 -3.25 7.73
C ASP A 12 8.36 -2.16 6.74
N LYS A 13 9.65 -2.07 6.40
CA LYS A 13 10.15 -1.10 5.41
C LYS A 13 9.53 -1.32 4.02
N ALA A 14 9.39 -2.58 3.59
CA ALA A 14 8.74 -2.90 2.32
C ALA A 14 7.27 -2.47 2.30
N PHE A 15 6.55 -2.70 3.41
CA PHE A 15 5.16 -2.25 3.55
C PHE A 15 5.05 -0.72 3.51
N GLU A 16 5.91 0.01 4.24
CA GLU A 16 5.92 1.48 4.21
C GLU A 16 6.20 2.04 2.81
N ALA A 17 7.18 1.46 2.10
CA ALA A 17 7.48 1.84 0.73
C ALA A 17 6.30 1.60 -0.21
N GLN A 18 5.61 0.46 -0.06
CA GLN A 18 4.42 0.13 -0.85
C GLN A 18 3.27 1.12 -0.57
N VAL A 19 3.00 1.42 0.71
CA VAL A 19 1.98 2.40 1.10
C VAL A 19 2.29 3.77 0.49
N LYS A 20 3.54 4.22 0.54
CA LYS A 20 3.97 5.48 -0.08
C LYS A 20 3.70 5.48 -1.60
N GLY A 21 4.03 4.39 -2.29
CA GLY A 21 3.75 4.25 -3.73
C GLY A 21 2.25 4.30 -4.05
N ILE A 22 1.42 3.66 -3.23
CA ILE A 22 -0.04 3.70 -3.36
C ILE A 22 -0.59 5.13 -3.20
N TYR A 23 -0.08 5.90 -2.23
CA TYR A 23 -0.46 7.31 -2.06
C TYR A 23 -0.06 8.17 -3.26
N GLN A 24 1.16 7.99 -3.78
CA GLN A 24 1.61 8.70 -4.98
C GLN A 24 0.70 8.42 -6.19
N ALA A 25 0.32 7.16 -6.39
CA ALA A 25 -0.63 6.78 -7.44
C ALA A 25 -2.01 7.43 -7.25
N LEU A 26 -2.53 7.46 -6.02
CA LEU A 26 -3.78 8.17 -5.73
C LEU A 26 -3.68 9.66 -6.06
N SER A 27 -2.61 10.34 -5.63
CA SER A 27 -2.41 11.77 -5.92
C SER A 27 -2.38 12.04 -7.43
N GLN A 28 -1.69 11.20 -8.20
CA GLN A 28 -1.67 11.32 -9.67
C GLN A 28 -3.06 11.11 -10.27
N ASN A 29 -3.79 10.09 -9.83
CA ASN A 29 -5.14 9.80 -10.32
C ASN A 29 -6.13 10.92 -9.98
N ILE A 30 -5.99 11.57 -8.82
CA ILE A 30 -6.80 12.74 -8.44
C ILE A 30 -6.55 13.91 -9.41
N VAL A 31 -5.27 14.18 -9.73
CA VAL A 31 -4.91 15.23 -10.70
C VAL A 31 -5.46 14.91 -12.09
N ILE A 32 -5.31 13.65 -12.55
CA ILE A 32 -5.80 13.19 -13.87
C ILE A 32 -7.33 13.24 -13.96
N ALA A 33 -8.03 12.92 -12.86
CA ALA A 33 -9.48 12.97 -12.82
C ALA A 33 -10.01 14.37 -13.10
N ALA A 34 -9.25 15.44 -12.79
CA ALA A 34 -9.58 16.83 -13.14
C ALA A 34 -11.01 17.26 -12.75
N GLY A 35 -11.51 16.77 -11.61
CA GLY A 35 -12.86 17.06 -11.12
C GLY A 35 -13.95 16.08 -11.58
N ASP A 36 -13.62 15.07 -12.38
CA ASP A 36 -14.52 13.97 -12.74
C ASP A 36 -14.79 13.08 -11.51
N GLU A 37 -16.00 13.22 -10.97
CA GLU A 37 -16.42 12.54 -9.73
C GLU A 37 -16.37 11.01 -9.86
N ALA A 38 -16.69 10.45 -11.03
CA ALA A 38 -16.66 9.00 -11.25
C ALA A 38 -15.22 8.47 -11.23
N LYS A 39 -14.28 9.19 -11.86
CA LYS A 39 -12.85 8.84 -11.81
C LYS A 39 -12.26 9.03 -10.41
N LEU A 40 -12.70 10.04 -9.67
CA LEU A 40 -12.28 10.23 -8.27
C LEU A 40 -12.79 9.10 -7.38
N ALA A 41 -14.03 8.63 -7.58
CA ALA A 41 -14.58 7.50 -6.84
C ALA A 41 -13.80 6.21 -7.14
N ASP A 42 -13.56 5.90 -8.41
CA ASP A 42 -12.75 4.75 -8.84
C ASP A 42 -11.31 4.80 -8.28
N ALA A 43 -10.67 5.97 -8.31
CA ALA A 43 -9.32 6.14 -7.75
C ALA A 43 -9.28 5.87 -6.24
N LYS A 44 -10.30 6.31 -5.49
CA LYS A 44 -10.42 6.06 -4.04
C LYS A 44 -10.72 4.60 -3.73
N GLU A 45 -11.54 3.94 -4.55
CA GLU A 45 -11.81 2.51 -4.41
C GLU A 45 -10.53 1.69 -4.63
N LYS A 46 -9.81 1.94 -5.74
CA LYS A 46 -8.53 1.31 -6.03
C LYS A 46 -7.50 1.53 -4.93
N PHE A 47 -7.41 2.75 -4.40
CA PHE A 47 -6.55 3.05 -3.25
C PHE A 47 -6.91 2.18 -2.03
N THR A 48 -8.19 2.09 -1.69
CA THR A 48 -8.67 1.30 -0.55
C THR A 48 -8.33 -0.18 -0.70
N LEU A 49 -8.58 -0.74 -1.89
CA LEU A 49 -8.23 -2.13 -2.22
C LEU A 49 -6.73 -2.37 -2.15
N ALA A 50 -5.92 -1.46 -2.69
CA ALA A 50 -4.46 -1.57 -2.67
C ALA A 50 -3.89 -1.54 -1.25
N ILE A 51 -4.42 -0.68 -0.37
CA ILE A 51 -4.02 -0.64 1.05
C ILE A 51 -4.41 -1.93 1.78
N ALA A 52 -5.62 -2.44 1.54
CA ALA A 52 -6.06 -3.70 2.12
C ALA A 52 -5.14 -4.86 1.69
N HIS A 53 -4.79 -4.91 0.40
CA HIS A 53 -3.89 -5.92 -0.14
C HIS A 53 -2.48 -5.82 0.47
N ALA A 54 -1.90 -4.61 0.57
CA ALA A 54 -0.59 -4.42 1.18
C ALA A 54 -0.54 -4.92 2.64
N LYS A 55 -1.63 -4.69 3.41
CA LYS A 55 -1.76 -5.20 4.78
C LYS A 55 -1.82 -6.73 4.82
N GLN A 56 -2.56 -7.35 3.91
CA GLN A 56 -2.65 -8.81 3.81
C GLN A 56 -1.29 -9.43 3.49
N VAL A 57 -0.53 -8.86 2.55
CA VAL A 57 0.81 -9.33 2.19
C VAL A 57 1.77 -9.22 3.37
N LYS A 58 1.75 -8.08 4.09
CA LYS A 58 2.52 -7.91 5.32
C LYS A 58 2.20 -8.99 6.36
N ALA A 59 0.91 -9.21 6.64
CA ALA A 59 0.48 -10.20 7.63
C ALA A 59 0.88 -11.64 7.24
N ALA A 60 0.77 -11.98 5.95
CA ALA A 60 1.19 -13.29 5.44
C ALA A 60 2.70 -13.50 5.57
N ALA A 61 3.50 -12.47 5.24
CA ALA A 61 4.95 -12.50 5.40
C ALA A 61 5.35 -12.66 6.87
N GLN A 62 4.73 -11.93 7.79
CA GLN A 62 4.99 -12.01 9.23
C GLN A 62 4.57 -13.36 9.84
N SER A 63 3.49 -13.96 9.35
CA SER A 63 3.02 -15.27 9.83
C SER A 63 3.92 -16.44 9.36
N SER A 64 4.83 -16.17 8.43
CA SER A 64 5.77 -17.16 7.87
C SER A 64 7.16 -17.07 8.49
N LEU A 65 7.35 -16.24 9.52
CA LEU A 65 8.58 -16.08 10.31
C LEU A 65 8.61 -17.09 11.47
#